data_AF-A0A366BX96-F1
#
_entry.id   AF-A0A366BX96-F1
#
_cell.length_a   1.000
_cell.length_b   1.000
_cell.length_c   1.000
_cell.angle_alpha   90.00
_cell.angle_beta   90.00
_cell.angle_gamma   90.00
#
_symmetry.space_group_name_H-M   'P 1'
#
loop_
_entity.id
_entity.type
_entity.pdbx_description
1 polymer ?
#
loop_
_entity_poly.entity_id
_entity_poly.type
_entity_poly.pdbx_seq_one_letter_code
_entity_poly.pdbx_strand_id
1 'polypeptide(L)'
;MLTVARHFFQSFAKPQSEGWIRALAAAEQRFRPGMHAASAADMAVRLLAALQELRAARTSGFRFSNPDCPGCAARLTEQERQFMDVLIALRRGKRSKAHAAAMMLCEGNPTDSFLRAMADLAALTIVRAPA
;
A
#
# COMPACT_ATOMS: atom_id res chain seq x y z
N MET A 1 2.20 -5.65 4.48
CA MET A 1 1.78 -4.45 3.72
C MET A 1 0.41 -4.63 3.08
N LEU A 2 0.25 -5.49 2.06
CA LEU A 2 -1.01 -5.59 1.29
C LEU A 2 -2.28 -5.79 2.13
N THR A 3 -2.24 -6.62 3.19
CA THR A 3 -3.41 -6.80 4.06
C THR A 3 -3.86 -5.49 4.73
N VAL A 4 -2.92 -4.66 5.17
CA VAL A 4 -3.23 -3.34 5.76
C VAL A 4 -3.87 -2.44 4.69
N ALA A 5 -3.31 -2.46 3.48
CA ALA A 5 -3.85 -1.69 2.35
C ALA A 5 -5.28 -2.10 2.00
N ARG A 6 -5.59 -3.40 2.00
CA ARG A 6 -6.94 -3.93 1.77
C ARG A 6 -7.96 -3.43 2.78
N HIS A 7 -7.60 -3.33 4.05
CA HIS A 7 -8.49 -2.76 5.06
C HIS A 7 -8.73 -1.25 4.84
N PHE A 8 -7.71 -0.49 4.43
CA PHE A 8 -7.93 0.90 4.02
C PHE A 8 -8.80 1.02 2.76
N PHE A 9 -8.58 0.18 1.74
CA PHE A 9 -9.44 0.13 0.56
C PHE A 9 -10.90 -0.16 0.94
N GLN A 10 -11.11 -1.06 1.88
CA GLN A 10 -12.44 -1.36 2.42
C GLN A 10 -13.05 -0.15 3.14
N SER A 11 -12.30 0.60 3.95
CA SER A 11 -12.77 1.83 4.59
C SER A 11 -13.25 2.86 3.57
N PHE A 12 -12.53 2.96 2.46
CA PHE A 12 -12.87 3.88 1.39
C PHE A 12 -14.08 3.43 0.57
N ALA A 13 -14.24 2.13 0.34
CA ALA A 13 -15.36 1.58 -0.42
C ALA A 13 -16.64 1.46 0.42
N LYS A 14 -16.51 1.22 1.74
CA LYS A 14 -17.59 1.04 2.70
C LYS A 14 -17.21 1.71 4.03
N PRO A 15 -17.38 3.03 4.18
CA PRO A 15 -16.98 3.76 5.40
C PRO A 15 -17.58 3.21 6.70
N GLN A 16 -18.80 2.66 6.65
CA GLN A 16 -19.50 2.05 7.79
C GLN A 16 -18.85 0.75 8.29
N SER A 17 -17.87 0.19 7.55
CA SER A 17 -17.13 -1.00 7.99
C SER A 17 -16.08 -0.69 9.05
N GLU A 18 -15.74 0.58 9.26
CA GLU A 18 -14.64 1.02 10.13
C GLU A 18 -13.32 0.29 9.82
N GLY A 19 -13.09 -0.05 8.54
CA GLY A 19 -11.92 -0.81 8.09
C GLY A 19 -10.58 -0.18 8.50
N TRP A 20 -10.54 1.11 8.82
CA TRP A 20 -9.34 1.83 9.23
C TRP A 20 -8.86 1.36 10.61
N ILE A 21 -9.78 1.01 11.51
CA ILE A 21 -9.46 0.39 12.80
C ILE A 21 -8.77 -0.96 12.56
N ARG A 22 -9.34 -1.77 11.64
CA ARG A 22 -8.76 -3.07 11.25
C ARG A 22 -7.41 -2.90 10.56
N ALA A 23 -7.22 -1.85 9.76
CA ALA A 23 -5.94 -1.54 9.13
C ALA A 23 -4.86 -1.27 10.18
N LEU A 24 -5.16 -0.41 11.17
CA LEU A 24 -4.24 -0.09 12.26
C LEU A 24 -3.91 -1.34 13.11
N ALA A 25 -4.92 -2.12 13.49
CA ALA A 25 -4.71 -3.37 14.21
C ALA A 25 -3.87 -4.39 13.40
N ALA A 26 -4.15 -4.52 12.09
CA ALA A 26 -3.39 -5.38 11.20
C ALA A 26 -1.95 -4.90 11.01
N ALA A 27 -1.70 -3.59 11.06
CA ALA A 27 -0.36 -3.01 11.02
C ALA A 27 0.42 -3.42 12.28
N GLU A 28 -0.12 -3.19 13.48
CA GLU A 28 0.51 -3.57 14.75
C GLU A 28 0.87 -5.06 14.81
N GLN A 29 -0.03 -5.94 14.35
CA GLN A 29 0.22 -7.38 14.34
C GLN A 29 1.35 -7.81 13.39
N ARG A 30 1.51 -7.11 12.26
CA ARG A 30 2.41 -7.50 11.16
C ARG A 30 3.76 -6.79 11.22
N PHE A 31 3.80 -5.58 11.73
CA PHE A 31 4.94 -4.69 11.72
C PHE A 31 5.56 -4.58 13.12
N ARG A 32 6.08 -5.71 13.61
CA ARG A 32 6.64 -5.78 14.95
C ARG A 32 7.84 -4.83 15.11
N PRO A 33 8.00 -4.21 16.29
CA PRO A 33 9.17 -3.37 16.59
C PRO A 33 10.49 -4.07 16.26
N GLY A 34 11.43 -3.34 15.67
CA GLY A 34 12.76 -3.84 15.31
C GLY A 34 12.87 -4.56 13.96
N MET A 35 11.76 -4.94 13.30
CA MET A 35 11.83 -5.53 11.93
C MET A 35 11.96 -4.48 10.82
N HIS A 36 11.61 -3.23 11.11
CA HIS A 36 11.53 -2.14 10.14
C HIS A 36 12.14 -0.86 10.72
N ALA A 37 12.41 0.12 9.87
CA ALA A 37 13.02 1.40 10.28
C ALA A 37 12.05 2.30 11.07
N ALA A 38 10.75 2.01 11.08
CA ALA A 38 9.72 2.82 11.73
C ALA A 38 8.68 1.97 12.46
N SER A 39 7.85 2.64 13.26
CA SER A 39 6.75 2.00 14.01
C SER A 39 5.65 1.47 13.08
N ALA A 40 4.81 0.57 13.60
CA ALA A 40 3.64 0.09 12.88
C ALA A 40 2.68 1.24 12.52
N ALA A 41 2.49 2.20 13.43
CA ALA A 41 1.68 3.41 13.22
C ALA A 41 2.23 4.26 12.06
N ASP A 42 3.54 4.55 12.05
CA ASP A 42 4.17 5.32 10.96
C ASP A 42 3.98 4.64 9.61
N MET A 43 4.15 3.31 9.55
CA MET A 43 3.92 2.56 8.32
C MET A 43 2.45 2.60 7.87
N ALA A 44 1.50 2.52 8.81
CA ALA A 44 0.08 2.63 8.47
C ALA A 44 -0.28 4.02 7.94
N VAL A 45 0.26 5.09 8.55
CA VAL A 45 0.05 6.47 8.11
C VAL A 45 0.68 6.73 6.75
N ARG A 46 1.92 6.29 6.51
CA ARG A 46 2.57 6.44 5.18
C ARG A 46 1.89 5.62 4.11
N LEU A 47 1.38 4.44 4.45
CA LEU A 47 0.54 3.67 3.54
C LEU A 47 -0.73 4.46 3.20
N LEU A 48 -1.45 4.96 4.20
CA LEU A 48 -2.66 5.75 3.99
C LEU A 48 -2.41 6.96 3.08
N ALA A 49 -1.31 7.68 3.28
CA ALA A 49 -0.90 8.80 2.43
C ALA A 49 -0.72 8.35 0.97
N ALA A 50 0.01 7.25 0.72
CA ALA A 50 0.17 6.71 -0.63
C ALA A 50 -1.17 6.29 -1.26
N LEU A 51 -2.11 5.75 -0.48
CA LEU A 51 -3.44 5.39 -0.98
C LEU A 51 -4.30 6.61 -1.31
N GLN A 52 -4.15 7.72 -0.58
CA GLN A 52 -4.84 8.97 -0.90
C GLN A 52 -4.34 9.55 -2.22
N GLU A 53 -3.03 9.56 -2.45
CA GLU A 53 -2.46 10.01 -3.73
C GLU A 53 -2.89 9.10 -4.89
N LEU A 54 -2.95 7.79 -4.65
CA LEU A 54 -3.48 6.83 -5.63
C LEU A 54 -4.95 7.13 -5.99
N ARG A 55 -5.77 7.46 -4.99
CA ARG A 55 -7.18 7.84 -5.19
C ARG A 55 -7.32 9.16 -5.93
N ALA A 56 -6.44 10.13 -5.67
CA ALA A 56 -6.43 11.41 -6.36
C ALA A 56 -6.02 11.26 -7.83
N ALA A 57 -5.08 10.36 -8.13
CA ALA A 57 -4.60 10.12 -9.48
C ALA A 57 -5.56 9.26 -10.31
N ARG A 58 -6.29 8.31 -9.71
CA ARG A 58 -7.18 7.39 -10.44
C ARG A 58 -8.58 7.96 -10.61
N THR A 59 -9.12 7.88 -11.83
CA THR A 59 -10.52 8.22 -12.11
C THR A 59 -11.44 7.01 -11.91
N SER A 60 -10.97 5.81 -12.26
CA SER A 60 -11.76 4.59 -12.11
C SER A 60 -11.59 3.94 -10.74
N GLY A 61 -12.56 3.10 -10.37
CA GLY A 61 -12.52 2.34 -9.11
C GLY A 61 -11.28 1.46 -8.99
N PHE A 62 -10.80 1.28 -7.75
CA PHE A 62 -9.72 0.35 -7.45
C PHE A 62 -10.29 -1.03 -7.07
N ARG A 63 -9.91 -2.08 -7.79
CA ARG A 63 -10.28 -3.47 -7.53
C ARG A 63 -9.31 -4.11 -6.55
N PHE A 64 -9.83 -4.53 -5.41
CA PHE A 64 -9.08 -5.22 -4.36
C PHE A 64 -9.85 -6.45 -3.88
N SER A 65 -9.14 -7.40 -3.30
CA SER A 65 -9.72 -8.58 -2.68
C SER A 65 -10.24 -8.24 -1.29
N ASN A 66 -11.45 -8.71 -0.95
CA ASN A 66 -12.02 -8.52 0.37
C ASN A 66 -11.11 -9.14 1.46
N PRO A 67 -10.57 -8.35 2.41
CA PRO A 67 -9.68 -8.88 3.45
C PRO A 67 -10.39 -9.77 4.48
N ASP A 68 -11.71 -9.63 4.64
CA ASP A 68 -12.50 -10.40 5.62
C ASP A 68 -13.03 -11.74 5.07
N CYS A 69 -12.79 -12.04 3.79
CA CYS A 69 -13.15 -13.31 3.17
C CYS A 69 -11.88 -14.13 2.91
N PRO A 70 -11.66 -15.26 3.60
CA PRO A 70 -10.44 -16.07 3.44
C PRO A 70 -10.16 -16.47 1.98
N GLY A 71 -11.20 -16.88 1.25
CA GLY A 71 -11.09 -17.26 -0.16
C GLY A 71 -10.73 -16.09 -1.08
N CYS A 72 -11.27 -14.90 -0.83
CA CYS A 72 -10.90 -13.69 -1.59
C CYS A 72 -9.49 -13.22 -1.22
N ALA A 73 -9.16 -13.19 0.07
CA ALA A 73 -7.88 -12.72 0.58
C ALA A 73 -6.69 -13.54 0.06
N ALA A 74 -6.91 -14.81 -0.29
CA ALA A 74 -5.90 -15.67 -0.92
C ALA A 74 -5.59 -15.29 -2.39
N ARG A 75 -6.43 -14.48 -3.03
CA ARG A 75 -6.27 -14.08 -4.44
C ARG A 75 -5.75 -12.65 -4.52
N LEU A 76 -4.88 -12.41 -5.49
CA LEU A 76 -4.32 -11.09 -5.78
C LEU A 76 -5.01 -10.53 -7.02
N THR A 77 -5.57 -9.32 -6.93
CA THR A 77 -6.05 -8.61 -8.12
C THR A 77 -4.88 -8.01 -8.90
N GLU A 78 -5.10 -7.69 -10.18
CA GLU A 78 -4.04 -7.07 -10.98
C GLU A 78 -3.62 -5.70 -10.44
N GLN A 79 -4.56 -4.91 -9.93
CA GLN A 79 -4.24 -3.60 -9.36
C GLN A 79 -3.49 -3.71 -8.02
N GLU A 80 -3.81 -4.71 -7.21
CA GLU A 80 -3.03 -5.02 -6.00
C GLU A 80 -1.61 -5.48 -6.35
N ARG A 81 -1.44 -6.25 -7.42
CA ARG A 81 -0.13 -6.65 -7.93
C ARG A 81 0.68 -5.43 -8.34
N GLN A 82 0.11 -4.56 -9.17
CA GLN A 82 0.78 -3.33 -9.63
C GLN A 82 1.15 -2.40 -8.46
N PHE A 83 0.24 -2.23 -7.49
CA PHE A 83 0.52 -1.48 -6.26
C PHE A 83 1.74 -2.06 -5.51
N MET A 84 1.80 -3.38 -5.36
CA MET A 84 2.93 -4.05 -4.71
C MET A 84 4.21 -3.97 -5.55
N ASP A 85 4.11 -4.03 -6.88
CA ASP A 85 5.25 -3.91 -7.79
C ASP A 85 5.91 -2.53 -7.70
N VAL A 86 5.13 -1.45 -7.58
CA VAL A 86 5.66 -0.10 -7.30
C VAL A 86 6.47 -0.10 -6.00
N LEU A 87 5.90 -0.61 -4.90
CA LEU A 87 6.58 -0.66 -3.60
C LEU A 87 7.87 -1.49 -3.66
N ILE A 88 7.82 -2.69 -4.25
CA ILE A 88 8.96 -3.60 -4.36
C ILE A 88 10.05 -2.99 -5.25
N ALA A 89 9.69 -2.34 -6.35
CA ALA A 89 10.63 -1.68 -7.23
C ALA A 89 11.34 -0.51 -6.51
N LEU A 90 10.61 0.32 -5.76
CA LEU A 90 11.18 1.42 -4.97
C LEU A 90 12.12 0.91 -3.87
N ARG A 91 11.73 -0.13 -3.13
CA ARG A 91 12.61 -0.77 -2.13
C ARG A 91 13.93 -1.29 -2.71
N ARG A 92 13.93 -1.63 -4.01
CA ARG A 92 15.10 -2.14 -4.73
C ARG A 92 15.84 -1.06 -5.53
N GLY A 93 15.47 0.21 -5.38
CA GLY A 93 16.05 1.32 -6.13
C GLY A 93 15.73 1.33 -7.64
N LYS A 94 14.79 0.50 -8.10
CA LYS A 94 14.44 0.33 -9.52
C LYS A 94 13.41 1.38 -9.97
N ARG A 95 13.82 2.65 -10.00
CA ARG A 95 12.93 3.81 -10.27
C ARG A 95 12.14 3.69 -11.57
N SER A 96 12.77 3.30 -12.68
CA SER A 96 12.07 3.16 -13.96
C SER A 96 10.97 2.08 -13.93
N LYS A 97 11.20 0.98 -13.20
CA LYS A 97 10.18 -0.07 -13.01
C LYS A 97 9.03 0.41 -12.14
N ALA A 98 9.34 1.15 -11.07
CA ALA A 98 8.32 1.75 -10.22
C ALA A 98 7.44 2.72 -11.02
N HIS A 99 8.05 3.57 -11.84
CA HIS A 99 7.34 4.52 -12.68
C HIS A 99 6.44 3.81 -13.71
N ALA A 100 6.93 2.80 -14.42
CA ALA A 100 6.13 2.04 -15.37
C ALA A 100 4.91 1.35 -14.70
N ALA A 101 5.11 0.74 -13.53
CA ALA A 101 4.01 0.14 -12.76
C ALA A 101 3.01 1.19 -12.26
N ALA A 102 3.50 2.36 -11.81
CA ALA A 102 2.65 3.47 -11.39
C ALA A 102 1.84 4.05 -12.55
N MET A 103 2.40 4.15 -13.75
CA MET A 103 1.67 4.61 -14.93
C MET A 103 0.50 3.69 -15.29
N MET A 104 0.70 2.37 -15.23
CA MET A 104 -0.39 1.41 -15.41
C MET A 104 -1.43 1.53 -14.29
N LEU A 105 -0.97 1.63 -13.04
CA LEU A 105 -1.83 1.72 -11.87
C LEU A 105 -2.59 3.04 -11.80
N CYS A 106 -2.07 4.15 -12.32
CA CYS A 106 -2.76 5.44 -12.37
C CYS A 106 -3.43 5.69 -13.72
N GLU A 107 -3.50 4.69 -14.61
CA GLU A 107 -4.23 4.77 -15.89
C GLU A 107 -3.70 5.87 -16.82
N GLY A 108 -2.39 6.14 -16.74
CA GLY A 108 -1.74 7.21 -17.51
C GLY A 108 -1.85 8.60 -16.90
N ASN A 109 -2.60 8.77 -15.80
CA ASN A 109 -2.70 10.05 -15.08
C ASN A 109 -1.38 10.39 -14.34
N PRO A 110 -1.18 11.65 -13.90
CA PRO A 110 0.02 12.07 -13.19
C PRO A 110 0.36 11.18 -11.99
N THR A 111 1.60 10.71 -11.90
CA THR A 111 2.04 9.72 -10.90
C THR A 111 3.01 10.27 -9.85
N ASP A 112 3.47 11.52 -9.99
CA ASP A 112 4.60 12.03 -9.19
C ASP A 112 4.34 12.05 -7.70
N SER A 113 3.17 12.54 -7.27
CA SER A 113 2.79 12.58 -5.85
C SER A 113 2.62 11.17 -5.27
N PHE A 114 2.00 10.26 -6.04
CA PHE A 114 1.87 8.86 -5.66
C PHE A 114 3.24 8.18 -5.52
N LEU A 115 4.14 8.37 -6.50
CA LEU A 115 5.49 7.82 -6.47
C LEU A 115 6.30 8.37 -5.30
N ARG A 116 6.15 9.65 -4.96
CA ARG A 116 6.79 10.25 -3.78
C ARG A 116 6.29 9.63 -2.48
N ALA A 117 4.97 9.53 -2.31
CA ALA A 117 4.38 8.91 -1.12
C ALA A 117 4.76 7.42 -1.00
N MET A 118 4.82 6.69 -2.12
CA MET A 118 5.28 5.30 -2.15
C MET A 118 6.78 5.17 -1.85
N ALA A 119 7.61 6.15 -2.24
CA ALA A 119 9.03 6.15 -1.92
C ALA A 119 9.27 6.36 -0.42
N ASP A 120 8.52 7.27 0.20
CA ASP A 120 8.53 7.47 1.66
C ASP A 120 8.13 6.18 2.38
N LEU A 121 7.05 5.53 1.93
CA LEU A 121 6.63 4.23 2.47
C LEU A 121 7.72 3.17 2.27
N ALA A 122 8.32 3.09 1.08
CA ALA A 122 9.35 2.12 0.76
C ALA A 122 10.54 2.25 1.71
N ALA A 123 10.99 3.47 2.00
CA ALA A 123 12.10 3.76 2.91
C ALA A 123 11.84 3.18 4.31
N LEU A 124 10.60 3.22 4.81
CA LEU A 124 10.24 2.66 6.12
C LEU A 124 10.22 1.13 6.14
N THR A 125 9.91 0.51 5.00
CA THR A 125 9.80 -0.97 4.89
C THR A 125 11.13 -1.69 4.65
N ILE A 126 12.23 -0.95 4.46
CA ILE A 126 13.56 -1.56 4.37
C ILE A 126 13.88 -2.19 5.73
N VAL A 127 14.20 -3.48 5.72
CA VAL A 127 14.60 -4.21 6.91
C VAL A 127 16.00 -3.73 7.28
N ARG A 128 16.21 -3.24 8.50
CA ARG A 128 17.57 -3.02 9.00
C ARG A 128 18.19 -4.39 9.25
N ALA A 129 19.38 -4.64 8.71
CA ALA A 129 20.15 -5.80 9.12
C ALA A 129 20.40 -5.70 10.64
N PRO A 130 20.37 -6.81 11.39
CA PRO A 130 20.85 -6.80 12.76
C PRO A 130 22.31 -6.32 12.75
N ALA A 131 22.63 -5.41 13.68
CA ALA A 131 24.00 -4.98 13.94
C ALA A 131 24.84 -6.11 14.49
#